data_AF-A0A7L8AHX2-F1
#
_entry.id   AF-A0A7L8AHX2-F1
#
_cell.length_a   1.000
_cell.length_b   1.000
_cell.length_c   1.000
_cell.angle_alpha   90.00
_cell.angle_beta   90.00
_cell.angle_gamma   90.00
#
_symmetry.space_group_name_H-M   'P 1'
#
loop_
_entity.id
_entity.type
_entity.pdbx_description
1 polymer ?
#
loop_
_entity_poly.entity_id
_entity_poly.type
_entity_poly.pdbx_seq_one_letter_code
_entity_poly.pdbx_strand_id
1 'polypeptide(L)'
;MNKNSSALHEKDGVSKPETTSKTSAEKIKLSRAKQNSVKEYVAKILEGNITFLSKAITLVESTNVKHQQKANEILELCLPFANKSIRIGITGVPGVGKSTFIESFGKHLTSQGKKVAVLAVDPSSSVNKGSILGDKTRMEELVTDKNAFIRPSPSGTSLGGVAQKTRESIILCEAAGFDTIIIETVGVGQSETVVHSMVDFFLLLKLAGAGDELQGIKRGIIEMADAIVINKADGENEKNTKIAKVEFNRALHLYPLKESKWQPKVLTASALHNSGIAEIDKMITDYIFLTKENNYFSTKRNEQNKFWLLSTINQQLKNNFYNKKAVKTALQEEIKKLENGKTTPFSAAKKLLEL
;
A
#
# COMPACT_ATOMS: atom_id res chain seq x y z
N MET A 1 54.38 -24.48 -60.36
CA MET A 1 54.78 -24.15 -58.97
C MET A 1 53.55 -24.21 -58.08
N ASN A 2 53.61 -25.15 -57.14
CA ASN A 2 52.87 -25.38 -55.89
C ASN A 2 51.35 -25.19 -55.77
N LYS A 3 50.70 -26.34 -55.63
CA LYS A 3 49.42 -26.59 -54.95
C LYS A 3 49.53 -26.36 -53.43
N ASN A 4 48.39 -25.95 -52.86
CA ASN A 4 48.00 -25.79 -51.45
C ASN A 4 48.60 -26.76 -50.42
N SER A 5 48.83 -26.23 -49.20
CA SER A 5 48.43 -26.90 -47.95
C SER A 5 48.20 -25.87 -46.84
N SER A 6 46.94 -25.51 -46.54
CA SER A 6 46.61 -24.84 -45.28
C SER A 6 46.58 -25.89 -44.16
N ALA A 7 47.50 -25.78 -43.21
CA ALA A 7 47.71 -26.74 -42.12
C ALA A 7 46.73 -26.57 -40.94
N LEU A 8 45.43 -26.39 -41.20
CA LEU A 8 44.43 -26.21 -40.15
C LEU A 8 43.31 -27.24 -40.31
N HIS A 9 43.35 -28.27 -39.46
CA HIS A 9 42.22 -29.14 -39.19
C HIS A 9 41.39 -28.51 -38.08
N GLU A 10 40.20 -28.00 -38.42
CA GLU A 10 39.21 -27.56 -37.44
C GLU A 10 38.54 -28.80 -36.84
N LYS A 11 38.59 -28.95 -35.51
CA LYS A 11 37.79 -29.96 -34.80
C LYS A 11 36.43 -29.35 -34.49
N ASP A 12 35.35 -30.06 -34.86
CA ASP A 12 33.99 -29.65 -34.50
C ASP A 12 33.87 -29.42 -32.98
N GLY A 13 33.41 -28.22 -32.61
CA GLY A 13 33.25 -27.82 -31.23
C GLY A 13 32.18 -28.64 -30.50
N VAL A 14 32.49 -29.04 -29.27
CA VAL A 14 31.54 -29.76 -28.40
C VAL A 14 30.32 -28.87 -28.12
N SER A 15 29.12 -29.39 -28.36
CA SER A 15 27.86 -28.66 -28.13
C SER A 15 27.77 -28.17 -26.67
N LYS A 16 27.41 -26.89 -26.49
CA LYS A 16 27.20 -26.30 -25.15
C LYS A 16 26.20 -27.15 -24.36
N PRO A 17 26.53 -27.55 -23.12
CA PRO A 17 25.57 -28.27 -22.28
C PRO A 17 24.36 -27.37 -22.02
N GLU A 18 23.15 -27.93 -22.14
CA GLU A 18 21.91 -27.21 -21.83
C GLU A 18 21.96 -26.77 -20.35
N THR A 19 21.90 -25.45 -20.12
CA THR A 19 22.00 -24.84 -18.77
C THR A 19 20.82 -25.18 -17.85
N THR A 20 19.78 -25.83 -18.39
CA THR A 20 18.54 -26.14 -17.69
C THR A 20 18.08 -27.55 -18.01
N SER A 21 17.90 -28.37 -16.96
CA SER A 21 17.37 -29.73 -17.11
C SER A 21 15.90 -29.69 -17.56
N LYS A 22 15.61 -30.33 -18.70
CA LYS A 22 14.26 -30.47 -19.25
C LYS A 22 13.30 -31.14 -18.26
N THR A 23 13.76 -32.15 -17.52
CA THR A 23 12.94 -32.85 -16.52
C THR A 23 12.61 -31.97 -15.31
N SER A 24 13.54 -31.10 -14.88
CA SER A 24 13.29 -30.11 -13.83
C SER A 24 12.29 -29.05 -14.31
N ALA A 25 12.41 -28.58 -15.55
CA ALA A 25 11.47 -27.64 -16.14
C ALA A 25 10.05 -28.23 -16.29
N GLU A 26 9.93 -29.51 -16.65
CA GLU A 26 8.66 -30.24 -16.73
C GLU A 26 8.01 -30.46 -15.37
N LYS A 27 8.77 -30.86 -14.35
CA LYS A 27 8.27 -30.96 -12.96
C LYS A 27 7.77 -29.61 -12.45
N ILE A 28 8.49 -28.52 -12.73
CA ILE A 28 8.06 -27.16 -12.38
C ILE A 28 6.76 -26.80 -13.13
N LYS A 29 6.67 -27.10 -14.43
CA LYS A 29 5.44 -26.90 -15.23
C LYS A 29 4.26 -27.68 -14.68
N LEU A 30 4.44 -28.97 -14.35
CA LEU A 30 3.38 -29.81 -13.78
C LEU A 30 2.93 -29.32 -12.40
N SER A 31 3.86 -28.91 -11.54
CA SER A 31 3.51 -28.30 -10.24
C SER A 31 2.79 -26.96 -10.39
N ARG A 32 3.17 -26.15 -11.39
CA ARG A 32 2.52 -24.88 -11.73
C ARG A 32 1.16 -25.07 -12.41
N ALA A 33 0.94 -26.20 -13.08
CA ALA A 33 -0.33 -26.55 -13.70
C ALA A 33 -1.38 -26.97 -12.64
N LYS A 34 -0.95 -27.38 -11.44
CA LYS A 34 -1.85 -27.69 -10.33
C LYS A 34 -2.45 -26.38 -9.79
N GLN A 35 -3.59 -25.99 -10.34
CA GLN A 35 -4.32 -24.82 -9.87
C GLN A 35 -4.95 -25.12 -8.51
N ASN A 36 -4.52 -24.40 -7.47
CA ASN A 36 -5.14 -24.46 -6.15
C ASN A 36 -6.62 -24.04 -6.25
N SER A 37 -7.54 -24.76 -5.62
CA SER A 37 -8.98 -24.42 -5.68
C SER A 37 -9.29 -23.19 -4.81
N VAL A 38 -10.40 -22.48 -5.06
CA VAL A 38 -10.85 -21.37 -4.20
C VAL A 38 -11.02 -21.83 -2.75
N LYS A 39 -11.64 -23.00 -2.53
CA LYS A 39 -11.82 -23.58 -1.19
C LYS A 39 -10.49 -23.83 -0.48
N GLU A 40 -9.48 -24.31 -1.21
CA GLU A 40 -8.14 -24.52 -0.66
C GLU A 40 -7.47 -23.20 -0.26
N TYR A 41 -7.61 -22.16 -1.08
CA TYR A 41 -7.15 -20.81 -0.72
C TYR A 41 -7.79 -20.32 0.56
N VAL A 42 -9.11 -20.35 0.65
CA VAL A 42 -9.85 -19.88 1.83
C VAL A 42 -9.42 -20.65 3.07
N ALA A 43 -9.46 -21.99 3.04
CA ALA A 43 -9.07 -22.81 4.18
C ALA A 43 -7.63 -22.49 4.67
N LYS A 44 -6.67 -22.41 3.75
CA LYS A 44 -5.27 -22.12 4.10
C LYS A 44 -5.06 -20.69 4.58
N ILE A 45 -5.80 -19.72 4.05
CA ILE A 45 -5.76 -18.33 4.54
C ILE A 45 -6.28 -18.29 5.98
N LEU A 46 -7.43 -18.91 6.28
CA LEU A 46 -7.99 -18.94 7.63
C LEU A 46 -7.10 -19.66 8.66
N GLU A 47 -6.29 -20.63 8.21
CA GLU A 47 -5.24 -21.27 9.01
C GLU A 47 -4.01 -20.37 9.25
N GLY A 48 -3.94 -19.18 8.65
CA GLY A 48 -2.82 -18.25 8.75
C GLY A 48 -1.64 -18.59 7.83
N ASN A 49 -1.86 -19.35 6.75
CA ASN A 49 -0.77 -19.74 5.85
C ASN A 49 -0.30 -18.56 4.98
N ILE A 50 0.89 -18.03 5.29
CA ILE A 50 1.50 -16.88 4.61
C ILE A 50 1.72 -17.09 3.10
N THR A 51 2.00 -18.32 2.67
CA THR A 51 2.19 -18.61 1.24
C THR A 51 0.87 -18.49 0.48
N PHE A 52 -0.22 -19.02 1.02
CA PHE A 52 -1.54 -18.89 0.42
C PHE A 52 -2.07 -17.45 0.46
N LEU A 53 -1.83 -16.73 1.57
CA LEU A 53 -2.11 -15.29 1.66
C LEU A 53 -1.38 -14.51 0.56
N SER A 54 -0.07 -14.71 0.41
CA SER A 54 0.74 -14.03 -0.61
C SER A 54 0.27 -14.33 -2.03
N LYS A 55 -0.10 -15.59 -2.30
CA LYS A 55 -0.65 -16.00 -3.60
C LYS A 55 -2.02 -15.37 -3.87
N ALA A 56 -2.90 -15.29 -2.88
CA ALA A 56 -4.21 -14.66 -3.02
C ALA A 56 -4.09 -13.16 -3.27
N ILE A 57 -3.22 -12.46 -2.53
CA ILE A 57 -2.89 -11.04 -2.81
C ILE A 57 -2.33 -10.89 -4.23
N THR A 58 -1.49 -11.81 -4.70
CA THR A 58 -1.00 -11.78 -6.09
C THR A 58 -2.12 -11.93 -7.12
N LEU A 59 -3.18 -12.70 -6.83
CA LEU A 59 -4.37 -12.80 -7.69
C LEU A 59 -5.15 -11.48 -7.72
N VAL A 60 -5.36 -10.86 -6.54
CA VAL A 60 -5.97 -9.52 -6.38
C VAL A 60 -5.22 -8.47 -7.20
N GLU A 61 -3.89 -8.52 -7.17
CA GLU A 61 -3.06 -7.57 -7.89
C GLU A 61 -3.00 -7.79 -9.40
N SER A 62 -3.52 -8.93 -9.89
CA SER A 62 -3.44 -9.29 -11.30
C SER A 62 -4.42 -8.49 -12.17
N THR A 63 -4.00 -8.21 -13.41
CA THR A 63 -4.88 -7.63 -14.45
C THR A 63 -5.56 -8.70 -15.31
N ASN A 64 -5.28 -9.99 -15.07
CA ASN A 64 -5.91 -11.08 -15.80
C ASN A 64 -7.34 -11.32 -15.29
N VAL A 65 -8.33 -11.32 -16.19
CA VAL A 65 -9.75 -11.47 -15.85
C VAL A 65 -10.04 -12.75 -15.07
N LYS A 66 -9.42 -13.88 -15.42
CA LYS A 66 -9.62 -15.15 -14.69
C LYS A 66 -9.05 -15.10 -13.28
N HIS A 67 -7.93 -14.40 -13.08
CA HIS A 67 -7.37 -14.20 -11.75
C HIS A 67 -8.26 -13.28 -10.91
N GLN A 68 -8.81 -12.24 -11.50
CA GLN A 68 -9.72 -11.30 -10.83
C GLN A 68 -11.02 -11.99 -10.38
N GLN A 69 -11.64 -12.79 -11.26
CA GLN A 69 -12.82 -13.60 -10.91
C GLN A 69 -12.54 -14.49 -9.69
N LYS A 70 -11.43 -15.23 -9.74
CA LYS A 70 -11.02 -16.10 -8.65
C LYS A 70 -10.69 -15.34 -7.36
N ALA A 71 -10.05 -14.17 -7.48
CA ALA A 71 -9.74 -13.32 -6.33
C ALA A 71 -11.03 -12.82 -5.64
N ASN A 72 -12.04 -12.41 -6.43
CA ASN A 72 -13.33 -11.98 -5.90
C ASN A 72 -14.03 -13.10 -5.13
N GLU A 73 -14.07 -14.33 -5.67
CA GLU A 73 -14.64 -15.49 -4.97
C GLU A 73 -13.92 -15.77 -3.64
N ILE A 74 -12.58 -15.67 -3.62
CA ILE A 74 -11.79 -15.83 -2.39
C ILE A 74 -12.12 -14.72 -1.39
N LEU A 75 -12.17 -13.45 -1.84
CA LEU A 75 -12.48 -12.29 -1.00
C LEU A 75 -13.86 -12.41 -0.36
N GLU A 76 -14.89 -12.78 -1.13
CA GLU A 76 -16.26 -12.96 -0.64
C GLU A 76 -16.34 -14.02 0.46
N LEU A 77 -15.66 -15.15 0.28
CA LEU A 77 -15.63 -16.24 1.26
C LEU A 77 -14.77 -15.90 2.50
N CYS A 78 -13.78 -15.03 2.37
CA CYS A 78 -12.95 -14.55 3.49
C CYS A 78 -13.62 -13.40 4.28
N LEU A 79 -14.56 -12.67 3.68
CA LEU A 79 -15.18 -11.48 4.27
C LEU A 79 -15.80 -11.69 5.66
N PRO A 80 -16.48 -12.82 5.96
CA PRO A 80 -17.03 -13.07 7.31
C PRO A 80 -15.97 -13.15 8.42
N PHE A 81 -14.72 -13.37 8.06
CA PHE A 81 -13.59 -13.50 8.98
C PHE A 81 -12.75 -12.21 9.08
N ALA A 82 -13.09 -11.18 8.30
CA ALA A 82 -12.39 -9.91 8.25
C ALA A 82 -12.96 -8.87 9.24
N ASN A 83 -12.48 -7.63 9.17
CA ASN A 83 -12.89 -6.45 9.93
C ASN A 83 -12.63 -6.49 11.46
N LYS A 84 -11.78 -7.39 11.97
CA LYS A 84 -11.45 -7.46 13.41
C LYS A 84 -10.17 -6.72 13.80
N SER A 85 -9.37 -6.29 12.82
CA SER A 85 -8.07 -5.66 13.08
C SER A 85 -8.18 -4.20 13.52
N ILE A 86 -7.05 -3.61 13.94
CA ILE A 86 -6.81 -2.17 13.99
C ILE A 86 -6.01 -1.77 12.75
N ARG A 87 -6.49 -0.78 12.00
CA ARG A 87 -5.86 -0.29 10.76
C ARG A 87 -5.18 1.05 11.02
N ILE A 88 -3.87 1.12 10.81
CA ILE A 88 -3.03 2.29 11.14
C ILE A 88 -2.39 2.79 9.85
N GLY A 89 -2.75 3.99 9.40
CA GLY A 89 -2.08 4.66 8.29
C GLY A 89 -0.87 5.43 8.80
N ILE A 90 0.30 5.26 8.19
CA ILE A 90 1.51 5.99 8.56
C ILE A 90 2.03 6.72 7.32
N THR A 91 2.15 8.04 7.45
CA THR A 91 2.69 8.91 6.40
C THR A 91 3.80 9.81 6.94
N GLY A 92 4.59 10.37 6.03
CA GLY A 92 5.63 11.33 6.35
C GLY A 92 6.53 11.57 5.15
N VAL A 93 7.26 12.69 5.18
CA VAL A 93 8.15 13.08 4.09
C VAL A 93 9.31 12.07 3.91
N PRO A 94 9.89 11.93 2.71
CA PRO A 94 11.10 11.14 2.52
C PRO A 94 12.19 11.55 3.53
N GLY A 95 12.89 10.56 4.10
CA GLY A 95 13.96 10.80 5.09
C GLY A 95 13.50 11.01 6.54
N VAL A 96 12.18 11.06 6.81
CA VAL A 96 11.62 11.19 8.17
C VAL A 96 11.93 9.99 9.09
N GLY A 97 12.41 8.88 8.51
CA GLY A 97 12.66 7.63 9.25
C GLY A 97 11.42 6.74 9.35
N LYS A 98 10.50 6.81 8.38
CA LYS A 98 9.24 6.04 8.37
C LYS A 98 9.45 4.53 8.39
N SER A 99 10.30 3.98 7.52
CA SER A 99 10.54 2.53 7.50
C SER A 99 11.19 2.03 8.79
N THR A 100 12.17 2.77 9.34
CA THR A 100 12.77 2.49 10.66
C THR A 100 11.73 2.56 11.77
N PHE A 101 10.81 3.53 11.72
CA PHE A 101 9.72 3.65 12.68
C PHE A 101 8.76 2.46 12.58
N ILE A 102 8.35 2.07 11.37
CA ILE A 102 7.44 0.92 11.16
C ILE A 102 8.10 -0.39 11.62
N GLU A 103 9.39 -0.57 11.38
CA GLU A 103 10.14 -1.72 11.87
C GLU A 103 10.16 -1.77 13.40
N SER A 104 10.58 -0.69 14.05
CA SER A 104 10.63 -0.56 15.51
C SER A 104 9.24 -0.75 16.15
N PHE A 105 8.22 -0.07 15.64
CA PHE A 105 6.85 -0.16 16.11
C PHE A 105 6.25 -1.55 15.85
N GLY A 106 6.48 -2.13 14.67
CA GLY A 106 6.04 -3.47 14.31
C GLY A 106 6.64 -4.52 15.25
N LYS A 107 7.94 -4.45 15.55
CA LYS A 107 8.60 -5.34 16.51
C LYS A 107 8.09 -5.17 17.94
N HIS A 108 7.84 -3.94 18.36
CA HIS A 108 7.19 -3.68 19.65
C HIS A 108 5.85 -4.40 19.74
N LEU A 109 5.00 -4.28 18.72
CA LEU A 109 3.71 -4.97 18.66
C LEU A 109 3.85 -6.50 18.61
N THR A 110 4.74 -7.05 17.78
CA THR A 110 4.92 -8.52 17.71
C THR A 110 5.52 -9.09 19.00
N SER A 111 6.33 -8.31 19.73
CA SER A 111 6.83 -8.70 21.06
C SER A 111 5.71 -8.82 22.11
N GLN A 112 4.60 -8.12 21.93
CA GLN A 112 3.37 -8.25 22.72
C GLN A 112 2.45 -9.39 22.22
N GLY A 113 2.89 -10.17 21.23
CA GLY A 113 2.13 -11.28 20.65
C GLY A 113 1.12 -10.88 19.56
N LYS A 114 1.13 -9.62 19.10
CA LYS A 114 0.29 -9.17 17.98
C LYS A 114 0.75 -9.77 16.65
N LYS A 115 -0.17 -9.92 15.71
CA LYS A 115 0.12 -10.29 14.33
C LYS A 115 -0.01 -9.07 13.44
N VAL A 116 1.11 -8.60 12.90
CA VAL A 116 1.22 -7.33 12.20
C VAL A 116 1.36 -7.53 10.69
N ALA A 117 0.47 -6.95 9.89
CA ALA A 117 0.66 -6.86 8.44
C ALA A 117 1.05 -5.43 8.05
N VAL A 118 2.09 -5.26 7.24
CA VAL A 118 2.52 -3.97 6.68
C VAL A 118 2.25 -3.97 5.18
N LEU A 119 1.39 -3.05 4.72
CA LEU A 119 1.00 -2.89 3.32
C LEU A 119 1.42 -1.50 2.83
N ALA A 120 2.16 -1.43 1.73
CA ALA A 120 2.56 -0.14 1.15
C ALA A 120 1.57 0.36 0.07
N VAL A 121 1.45 1.67 -0.06
CA VAL A 121 0.70 2.36 -1.12
C VAL A 121 1.59 3.42 -1.78
N ASP A 122 2.00 3.13 -3.02
CA ASP A 122 2.85 4.00 -3.84
C ASP A 122 2.11 4.44 -5.13
N PRO A 123 1.79 5.74 -5.30
CA PRO A 123 1.23 6.27 -6.54
C PRO A 123 2.14 6.05 -7.77
N SER A 124 3.45 6.04 -7.58
CA SER A 124 4.46 5.92 -8.64
C SER A 124 4.59 4.49 -9.20
N SER A 125 3.98 3.51 -8.53
CA SER A 125 3.87 2.13 -9.02
C SER A 125 3.18 2.02 -10.39
N SER A 126 2.43 3.05 -10.80
CA SER A 126 1.86 3.20 -12.13
C SER A 126 2.87 3.33 -13.26
N VAL A 127 4.04 3.91 -12.96
CA VAL A 127 5.16 4.02 -13.89
C VAL A 127 6.04 2.77 -13.82
N ASN A 128 6.32 2.29 -12.61
CA ASN A 128 7.32 1.24 -12.37
C ASN A 128 6.77 -0.19 -12.49
N LYS A 129 5.48 -0.38 -12.80
CA LYS A 129 4.78 -1.68 -12.83
C LYS A 129 4.89 -2.47 -11.51
N GLY A 130 4.98 -1.75 -10.39
CA GLY A 130 5.09 -2.29 -9.02
C GLY A 130 6.48 -2.81 -8.64
N SER A 131 6.66 -3.09 -7.35
CA SER A 131 7.95 -3.45 -6.78
C SER A 131 7.97 -4.93 -6.35
N ILE A 132 8.84 -5.74 -6.94
CA ILE A 132 8.98 -7.16 -6.58
C ILE A 132 9.74 -7.31 -5.24
N LEU A 133 10.72 -6.43 -4.99
CA LEU A 133 11.65 -6.50 -3.84
C LEU A 133 11.86 -5.18 -3.09
N GLY A 134 11.57 -4.04 -3.72
CA GLY A 134 12.18 -2.73 -3.40
C GLY A 134 11.79 -2.04 -2.09
N ASP A 135 10.81 -2.57 -1.34
CA ASP A 135 10.48 -2.09 0.01
C ASP A 135 10.74 -3.10 1.12
N LYS A 136 10.94 -4.40 0.80
CA LYS A 136 11.21 -5.42 1.84
C LYS A 136 12.58 -5.25 2.49
N THR A 137 13.54 -4.66 1.79
CA THR A 137 14.92 -4.47 2.28
C THR A 137 15.05 -3.30 3.25
N ARG A 138 13.99 -2.52 3.51
CA ARG A 138 14.02 -1.37 4.43
C ARG A 138 13.59 -1.72 5.86
N MET A 139 13.13 -2.96 6.08
CA MET A 139 12.66 -3.49 7.36
C MET A 139 13.27 -4.89 7.57
N GLU A 140 14.59 -4.92 7.73
CA GLU A 140 15.43 -6.13 7.76
C GLU A 140 15.12 -7.07 8.93
N GLU A 141 14.74 -6.53 10.10
CA GLU A 141 14.42 -7.34 11.26
C GLU A 141 12.97 -7.82 11.20
N LEU A 142 12.04 -6.91 10.92
CA LEU A 142 10.61 -7.22 10.93
C LEU A 142 10.23 -8.24 9.84
N VAL A 143 10.92 -8.26 8.69
CA VAL A 143 10.65 -9.21 7.61
C VAL A 143 10.92 -10.67 8.01
N THR A 144 11.74 -10.89 9.03
CA THR A 144 12.07 -12.23 9.55
C THR A 144 11.15 -12.68 10.70
N ASP A 145 10.32 -11.79 11.23
CA ASP A 145 9.40 -12.08 12.31
C ASP A 145 8.21 -12.93 11.80
N LYS A 146 8.01 -14.09 12.41
CA LYS A 146 6.91 -15.01 12.07
C LYS A 146 5.52 -14.42 12.30
N ASN A 147 5.40 -13.41 13.16
CA ASN A 147 4.16 -12.71 13.45
C ASN A 147 3.96 -11.48 12.54
N ALA A 148 4.92 -11.18 11.66
CA ALA A 148 4.83 -10.08 10.71
C ALA A 148 4.62 -10.56 9.27
N PHE A 149 3.93 -9.76 8.48
CA PHE A 149 3.79 -9.95 7.04
C PHE A 149 3.94 -8.63 6.29
N ILE A 150 4.90 -8.55 5.38
CA ILE A 150 5.19 -7.31 4.64
C ILE A 150 4.87 -7.50 3.15
N ARG A 151 3.98 -6.64 2.62
CA ARG A 151 3.61 -6.59 1.20
C ARG A 151 3.98 -5.22 0.60
N PRO A 152 4.90 -5.17 -0.37
CA PRO A 152 5.20 -3.96 -1.15
C PRO A 152 3.96 -3.42 -1.87
N SER A 153 4.05 -2.17 -2.34
CA SER A 153 2.93 -1.55 -3.06
C SER A 153 2.56 -2.34 -4.32
N PRO A 154 1.26 -2.60 -4.54
CA PRO A 154 0.83 -3.28 -5.74
C PRO A 154 1.07 -2.42 -6.98
N SER A 155 1.22 -3.07 -8.13
CA SER A 155 1.24 -2.39 -9.43
C SER A 155 -0.17 -1.91 -9.80
N GLY A 156 -0.33 -0.70 -10.34
CA GLY A 156 -1.62 -0.25 -10.85
C GLY A 156 -1.51 0.92 -11.79
N THR A 157 -2.37 1.01 -12.81
CA THR A 157 -2.33 2.09 -13.81
C THR A 157 -2.80 3.45 -13.27
N SER A 158 -3.32 3.48 -12.04
CA SER A 158 -3.75 4.69 -11.33
C SER A 158 -3.68 4.47 -9.83
N LEU A 159 -3.61 5.57 -9.07
CA LEU A 159 -3.67 5.55 -7.60
C LEU A 159 -4.93 4.83 -7.08
N GLY A 160 -6.08 5.01 -7.75
CA GLY A 160 -7.32 4.32 -7.39
C GLY A 160 -7.22 2.80 -7.50
N GLY A 161 -6.62 2.30 -8.58
CA GLY A 161 -6.41 0.86 -8.77
C GLY A 161 -5.41 0.25 -7.78
N VAL A 162 -4.36 0.98 -7.41
CA VAL A 162 -3.40 0.56 -6.37
C VAL A 162 -4.12 0.43 -5.03
N ALA A 163 -4.89 1.45 -4.67
CA ALA A 163 -5.54 1.52 -3.38
C ALA A 163 -6.71 0.53 -3.23
N GLN A 164 -7.44 0.24 -4.31
CA GLN A 164 -8.44 -0.83 -4.31
C GLN A 164 -7.80 -2.18 -3.95
N LYS A 165 -6.68 -2.52 -4.60
CA LYS A 165 -5.93 -3.77 -4.33
C LYS A 165 -5.40 -3.82 -2.91
N THR A 166 -4.94 -2.70 -2.36
CA THR A 166 -4.53 -2.61 -0.95
C THR A 166 -5.72 -2.88 -0.03
N ARG A 167 -6.89 -2.29 -0.29
CA ARG A 167 -8.11 -2.52 0.50
C ARG A 167 -8.55 -3.99 0.46
N GLU A 168 -8.51 -4.62 -0.69
CA GLU A 168 -8.80 -6.05 -0.85
C GLU A 168 -7.75 -6.91 -0.10
N SER A 169 -6.49 -6.50 -0.11
CA SER A 169 -5.42 -7.16 0.67
C SER A 169 -5.62 -7.04 2.18
N ILE A 170 -6.17 -5.93 2.67
CA ILE A 170 -6.55 -5.78 4.10
C ILE A 170 -7.50 -6.90 4.51
N ILE A 171 -8.54 -7.18 3.69
CA ILE A 171 -9.53 -8.23 3.97
C ILE A 171 -8.85 -9.60 4.09
N LEU A 172 -7.94 -9.92 3.17
CA LEU A 172 -7.21 -11.20 3.18
C LEU A 172 -6.28 -11.32 4.40
N CYS A 173 -5.58 -10.25 4.78
CA CYS A 173 -4.75 -10.23 5.98
C CYS A 173 -5.60 -10.42 7.25
N GLU A 174 -6.73 -9.72 7.37
CA GLU A 174 -7.63 -9.86 8.51
C GLU A 174 -8.18 -11.29 8.60
N ALA A 175 -8.61 -11.88 7.48
CA ALA A 175 -9.06 -13.27 7.43
C ALA A 175 -7.95 -14.27 7.80
N ALA A 176 -6.68 -13.94 7.53
CA ALA A 176 -5.53 -14.73 7.97
C ALA A 176 -5.17 -14.56 9.45
N GLY A 177 -5.96 -13.76 10.20
CA GLY A 177 -5.79 -13.55 11.63
C GLY A 177 -4.79 -12.46 12.00
N PHE A 178 -4.40 -11.59 11.06
CA PHE A 178 -3.65 -10.38 11.41
C PHE A 178 -4.57 -9.39 12.13
N ASP A 179 -4.18 -8.98 13.34
CA ASP A 179 -4.98 -8.12 14.21
C ASP A 179 -4.55 -6.66 14.19
N THR A 180 -3.37 -6.36 13.62
CA THR A 180 -2.92 -5.00 13.33
C THR A 180 -2.46 -4.89 11.88
N ILE A 181 -3.04 -3.95 11.13
CA ILE A 181 -2.66 -3.68 9.74
C ILE A 181 -2.08 -2.26 9.67
N ILE A 182 -0.81 -2.16 9.31
CA ILE A 182 -0.11 -0.90 9.07
C ILE A 182 -0.12 -0.61 7.56
N ILE A 183 -0.59 0.57 7.17
CA ILE A 183 -0.63 1.02 5.79
C ILE A 183 0.34 2.18 5.65
N GLU A 184 1.41 1.97 4.88
CA GLU A 184 2.46 2.96 4.66
C GLU A 184 2.24 3.71 3.35
N THR A 185 2.29 5.04 3.37
CA THR A 185 2.44 5.82 2.12
C THR A 185 3.89 5.78 1.64
N VAL A 186 4.10 5.54 0.35
CA VAL A 186 5.44 5.57 -0.26
C VAL A 186 5.49 6.70 -1.28
N GLY A 187 6.60 7.45 -1.29
CA GLY A 187 6.89 8.48 -2.28
C GLY A 187 6.29 9.87 -2.01
N VAL A 188 6.36 10.73 -3.03
CA VAL A 188 5.77 12.08 -3.06
C VAL A 188 4.45 12.02 -3.83
N GLY A 189 3.32 12.38 -3.22
CA GLY A 189 2.02 12.19 -3.87
C GLY A 189 0.79 12.76 -3.13
N GLN A 190 -0.37 12.22 -3.50
CA GLN A 190 -1.68 12.41 -2.87
C GLN A 190 -2.21 11.06 -2.34
N SER A 191 -1.31 10.14 -1.96
CA SER A 191 -1.68 8.83 -1.38
C SER A 191 -2.21 8.97 0.04
N GLU A 192 -1.96 10.10 0.72
CA GLU A 192 -2.35 10.35 2.10
C GLU A 192 -3.87 10.30 2.27
N THR A 193 -4.63 11.00 1.43
CA THR A 193 -6.10 10.99 1.48
C THR A 193 -6.68 9.60 1.22
N VAL A 194 -6.03 8.84 0.34
CA VAL A 194 -6.45 7.49 -0.02
C VAL A 194 -6.14 6.50 1.10
N VAL A 195 -4.98 6.60 1.74
CA VAL A 195 -4.67 5.80 2.93
C VAL A 195 -5.60 6.18 4.09
N HIS A 196 -5.85 7.47 4.31
CA HIS A 196 -6.80 7.92 5.33
C HIS A 196 -8.22 7.32 5.15
N SER A 197 -8.66 7.10 3.91
CA SER A 197 -9.97 6.50 3.62
C SER A 197 -10.06 4.98 3.82
N MET A 198 -9.00 4.32 4.31
CA MET A 198 -8.99 2.88 4.58
C MET A 198 -8.44 2.48 5.96
N VAL A 199 -8.15 3.45 6.83
CA VAL A 199 -7.55 3.20 8.15
C VAL A 199 -8.39 3.77 9.29
N ASP A 200 -8.25 3.20 10.48
CA ASP A 200 -8.94 3.65 11.68
C ASP A 200 -8.20 4.81 12.33
N PHE A 201 -6.86 4.76 12.33
CA PHE A 201 -5.98 5.77 12.90
C PHE A 201 -4.97 6.26 11.86
N PHE A 202 -4.78 7.57 11.74
CA PHE A 202 -3.82 8.15 10.79
C PHE A 202 -2.69 8.90 11.50
N LEU A 203 -1.47 8.38 11.41
CA LEU A 203 -0.26 8.90 12.04
C LEU A 203 0.61 9.66 11.05
N LEU A 204 0.92 10.92 11.38
CA LEU A 204 1.87 11.74 10.61
C LEU A 204 3.23 11.76 11.31
N LEU A 205 4.27 11.25 10.65
CA LEU A 205 5.66 11.41 11.07
C LEU A 205 6.23 12.73 10.57
N LYS A 206 6.97 13.42 11.44
CA LYS A 206 7.64 14.70 11.17
C LYS A 206 9.08 14.73 11.68
N LEU A 207 9.88 15.62 11.11
CA LEU A 207 11.22 15.97 11.59
C LEU A 207 11.16 17.35 12.24
N ALA A 208 12.03 17.60 13.22
CA ALA A 208 12.27 18.94 13.74
C ALA A 208 13.19 19.76 12.82
N GLY A 209 13.08 21.08 12.85
CA GLY A 209 14.05 21.97 12.21
C GLY A 209 13.92 22.12 10.68
N ALA A 210 12.75 21.86 10.11
CA ALA A 210 12.50 21.99 8.67
C ALA A 210 12.22 23.44 8.18
N GLY A 211 12.59 24.46 8.95
CA GLY A 211 12.17 25.86 8.73
C GLY A 211 10.91 26.20 9.51
N ASP A 212 10.12 27.19 9.07
CA ASP A 212 8.78 27.48 9.62
C ASP A 212 7.95 26.18 9.56
N GLU A 213 7.84 25.49 10.70
CA GLU A 213 7.52 24.05 10.74
C GLU A 213 6.11 23.75 10.19
N LEU A 214 5.27 24.79 10.15
CA LEU A 214 3.93 24.82 9.60
C LEU A 214 3.91 25.09 8.09
N GLN A 215 4.90 25.81 7.54
CA GLN A 215 4.89 26.36 6.18
C GLN A 215 5.18 25.32 5.07
N GLY A 216 5.50 24.09 5.44
CA GLY A 216 5.70 22.96 4.51
C GLY A 216 4.57 21.93 4.51
N ILE A 217 3.50 22.15 5.26
CA ILE A 217 2.42 21.18 5.37
C ILE A 217 1.25 21.61 4.50
N LYS A 218 0.87 20.76 3.54
CA LYS A 218 -0.43 20.88 2.87
C LYS A 218 -1.50 20.93 3.96
N ARG A 219 -2.23 22.05 4.06
CA ARG A 219 -3.28 22.28 5.08
C ARG A 219 -4.14 21.03 5.35
N GLY A 220 -4.46 20.24 4.33
CA GLY A 220 -5.26 19.02 4.47
C GLY A 220 -4.62 17.81 5.17
N ILE A 221 -3.29 17.68 5.29
CA ILE A 221 -2.67 16.48 5.92
C ILE A 221 -2.74 16.55 7.45
N ILE A 222 -2.54 17.73 8.05
CA ILE A 222 -2.65 17.91 9.51
C ILE A 222 -4.08 17.62 9.97
N GLU A 223 -5.07 18.09 9.21
CA GLU A 223 -6.49 17.89 9.50
C GLU A 223 -6.86 16.40 9.54
N MET A 224 -6.23 15.58 8.69
CA MET A 224 -6.41 14.12 8.68
C MET A 224 -5.70 13.43 9.85
N ALA A 225 -4.60 13.99 10.39
CA ALA A 225 -3.76 13.33 11.38
C ALA A 225 -4.47 13.16 12.73
N ASP A 226 -4.60 11.92 13.21
CA ASP A 226 -5.08 11.60 14.55
C ASP A 226 -3.96 11.74 15.60
N ALA A 227 -2.71 11.68 15.15
CA ALA A 227 -1.54 12.08 15.91
C ALA A 227 -0.39 12.53 15.01
N ILE A 228 0.52 13.30 15.59
CA ILE A 228 1.80 13.67 14.98
C ILE A 228 2.93 13.12 15.85
N VAL A 229 3.93 12.50 15.24
CA VAL A 229 5.15 12.07 15.93
C VAL A 229 6.34 12.80 15.33
N ILE A 230 7.04 13.59 16.14
CA ILE A 230 8.31 14.19 15.79
C ILE A 230 9.40 13.14 16.01
N ASN A 231 9.84 12.52 14.92
CA ASN A 231 10.83 11.45 14.94
C ASN A 231 12.27 12.01 14.98
N LYS A 232 13.25 11.12 15.21
CA LYS A 232 14.68 11.45 15.41
C LYS A 232 14.90 12.36 16.62
N ALA A 233 14.19 12.09 17.70
CA ALA A 233 14.40 12.73 18.99
C ALA A 233 15.57 12.06 19.73
N ASP A 234 16.77 12.24 19.21
CA ASP A 234 18.02 11.63 19.69
C ASP A 234 19.19 12.62 19.62
N GLY A 235 20.17 12.41 20.50
CA GLY A 235 21.40 13.21 20.58
C GLY A 235 21.12 14.72 20.64
N GLU A 236 21.79 15.47 19.75
CA GLU A 236 21.65 16.93 19.69
C GLU A 236 20.27 17.40 19.20
N ASN A 237 19.49 16.51 18.56
CA ASN A 237 18.19 16.86 18.01
C ASN A 237 17.05 16.78 19.04
N GLU A 238 17.27 16.24 20.23
CA GLU A 238 16.26 16.17 21.29
C GLU A 238 15.66 17.53 21.64
N LYS A 239 16.49 18.59 21.69
CA LYS A 239 16.02 19.94 22.00
C LYS A 239 15.08 20.46 20.92
N ASN A 240 15.45 20.28 19.65
CA ASN A 240 14.65 20.75 18.52
C ASN A 240 13.33 19.98 18.42
N THR A 241 13.34 18.66 18.63
CA THR A 241 12.11 17.85 18.63
C THR A 241 11.14 18.23 19.75
N LYS A 242 11.64 18.63 20.92
CA LYS A 242 10.80 19.17 22.01
C LYS A 242 10.16 20.51 21.64
N ILE A 243 10.91 21.42 20.99
CA ILE A 243 10.38 22.70 20.50
C ILE A 243 9.28 22.43 19.47
N ALA A 244 9.57 21.61 18.47
CA ALA A 244 8.62 21.23 17.42
C ALA A 244 7.33 20.63 18.00
N LYS A 245 7.46 19.73 18.98
CA LYS A 245 6.31 19.14 19.68
C LYS A 245 5.42 20.22 20.32
N VAL A 246 6.00 21.25 20.93
CA VAL A 246 5.22 22.34 21.54
C VAL A 246 4.51 23.17 20.47
N GLU A 247 5.19 23.49 19.37
CA GLU A 247 4.61 24.26 18.26
C GLU A 247 3.44 23.53 17.60
N PHE A 248 3.62 22.24 17.27
CA PHE A 248 2.54 21.43 16.71
C PHE A 248 1.37 21.24 17.68
N ASN A 249 1.63 21.06 18.98
CA ASN A 249 0.55 20.99 19.97
C ASN A 249 -0.26 22.28 19.99
N ARG A 250 0.41 23.44 19.99
CA ARG A 250 -0.27 24.76 19.92
C ARG A 250 -1.11 24.89 18.66
N ALA A 251 -0.55 24.53 17.51
CA ALA A 251 -1.27 24.59 16.24
C ALA A 251 -2.52 23.68 16.24
N LEU A 252 -2.40 22.44 16.74
CA LEU A 252 -3.52 21.50 16.80
C LEU A 252 -4.65 21.95 17.75
N HIS A 253 -4.36 22.76 18.77
CA HIS A 253 -5.39 23.37 19.62
C HIS A 253 -6.20 24.46 18.93
N LEU A 254 -5.73 25.00 17.80
CA LEU A 254 -6.48 25.98 17.01
C LEU A 254 -7.49 25.32 16.05
N TYR A 255 -7.39 24.01 15.85
CA TYR A 255 -8.33 23.25 15.03
C TYR A 255 -9.57 22.87 15.84
N PRO A 256 -10.75 22.81 15.19
CA PRO A 256 -11.95 22.31 15.85
C PRO A 256 -11.77 20.86 16.29
N LEU A 257 -12.45 20.49 17.37
CA LEU A 257 -12.48 19.11 17.83
C LEU A 257 -13.02 18.20 16.72
N LYS A 258 -12.33 17.09 16.46
CA LYS A 258 -12.77 16.11 15.46
C LYS A 258 -14.10 15.48 15.84
N GLU A 259 -14.82 14.97 14.85
CA GLU A 259 -16.07 14.21 15.06
C GLU A 259 -15.88 13.01 16.00
N SER A 260 -14.70 12.40 15.96
CA SER A 260 -14.28 11.31 16.86
C SER A 260 -14.22 11.70 18.33
N LYS A 261 -14.35 12.99 18.67
CA LYS A 261 -14.11 13.59 19.98
C LYS A 261 -12.66 13.43 20.47
N TRP A 262 -11.76 12.93 19.62
CA TRP A 262 -10.34 12.85 19.92
C TRP A 262 -9.66 14.18 19.64
N GLN A 263 -8.90 14.67 20.62
CA GLN A 263 -7.94 15.75 20.40
C GLN A 263 -6.64 15.15 19.88
N PRO A 264 -6.19 15.49 18.66
CA PRO A 264 -4.92 14.99 18.13
C PRO A 264 -3.75 15.30 19.06
N LYS A 265 -2.90 14.30 19.30
CA LYS A 265 -1.76 14.39 20.22
C LYS A 265 -0.44 14.50 19.43
N VAL A 266 0.54 15.22 19.99
CA VAL A 266 1.90 15.27 19.45
C VAL A 266 2.88 14.61 20.41
N LEU A 267 3.59 13.59 19.93
CA LEU A 267 4.64 12.89 20.67
C LEU A 267 5.99 13.02 19.95
N THR A 268 7.05 12.63 20.65
CA THR A 268 8.41 12.55 20.12
C THR A 268 8.87 11.10 20.15
N ALA A 269 9.66 10.68 19.17
CA ALA A 269 10.25 9.34 19.16
C ALA A 269 11.66 9.37 18.58
N SER A 270 12.47 8.39 19.00
CA SER A 270 13.62 7.94 18.23
C SER A 270 13.38 6.50 17.82
N ALA A 271 12.96 6.31 16.57
CA ALA A 271 12.78 4.98 16.01
C ALA A 271 14.07 4.14 16.04
N LEU A 272 15.23 4.78 15.83
CA LEU A 272 16.52 4.12 15.83
C LEU A 272 16.89 3.56 17.21
N HIS A 273 16.53 4.27 18.27
CA HIS A 273 16.83 3.89 19.65
C HIS A 273 15.63 3.29 20.39
N ASN A 274 14.54 2.96 19.69
CA ASN A 274 13.29 2.43 20.25
C ASN A 274 12.68 3.31 21.38
N SER A 275 12.95 4.62 21.37
CA SER A 275 12.46 5.56 22.39
C SER A 275 11.14 6.19 21.96
N GLY A 276 10.16 6.28 22.87
CA GLY A 276 8.84 6.86 22.61
C GLY A 276 7.84 5.90 21.94
N ILE A 277 8.26 4.69 21.57
CA ILE A 277 7.46 3.72 20.81
C ILE A 277 6.31 3.16 21.65
N ALA A 278 6.57 2.81 22.92
CA ALA A 278 5.56 2.29 23.83
C ALA A 278 4.49 3.35 24.17
N GLU A 279 4.90 4.62 24.30
CA GLU A 279 3.99 5.74 24.52
C GLU A 279 3.08 6.00 23.30
N ILE A 280 3.63 5.81 22.10
CA ILE A 280 2.85 5.91 20.85
C ILE A 280 1.85 4.77 20.73
N ASP A 281 2.26 3.53 21.05
CA ASP A 281 1.36 2.36 21.11
C ASP A 281 0.19 2.61 22.09
N LYS A 282 0.52 3.09 23.30
CA LYS A 282 -0.50 3.47 24.30
C LYS A 282 -1.45 4.54 23.77
N MET A 283 -0.92 5.60 23.15
CA MET A 283 -1.74 6.65 22.56
C MET A 283 -2.71 6.11 21.50
N ILE A 284 -2.25 5.23 20.61
CA ILE A 284 -3.09 4.60 19.59
C ILE A 284 -4.18 3.76 20.28
N THR A 285 -3.81 3.00 21.31
CA THR A 285 -4.75 2.22 22.10
C THR A 285 -5.83 3.09 22.77
N ASP A 286 -5.44 4.23 23.36
CA ASP A 286 -6.37 5.21 23.95
C ASP A 286 -7.37 5.75 22.90
N TYR A 287 -6.90 6.06 21.69
CA TYR A 287 -7.77 6.49 20.59
C TYR A 287 -8.77 5.40 20.21
N ILE A 288 -8.30 4.16 20.06
CA ILE A 288 -9.14 3.03 19.67
C ILE A 288 -10.19 2.73 20.75
N PHE A 289 -9.83 2.86 22.02
CA PHE A 289 -10.75 2.75 23.13
C PHE A 289 -11.84 3.83 23.05
N LEU A 290 -11.45 5.12 23.00
CA LEU A 290 -12.40 6.24 22.93
C LEU A 290 -13.37 6.11 21.73
N THR A 291 -12.84 5.80 20.55
CA THR A 291 -13.63 5.74 19.32
C THR A 291 -14.55 4.52 19.27
N LYS A 292 -14.23 3.44 20.00
CA LYS A 292 -15.15 2.32 20.19
C LYS A 292 -16.25 2.68 21.19
N GLU A 293 -15.90 3.31 22.32
CA GLU A 293 -16.89 3.72 23.33
C GLU A 293 -17.93 4.69 22.78
N ASN A 294 -17.52 5.64 21.94
CA ASN A 294 -18.45 6.61 21.33
C ASN A 294 -19.02 6.18 19.96
N ASN A 295 -18.85 4.91 19.58
CA ASN A 295 -19.27 4.31 18.30
C ASN A 295 -18.62 4.87 17.02
N TYR A 296 -17.78 5.90 17.10
CA TYR A 296 -17.13 6.53 15.93
C TYR A 296 -16.31 5.53 15.11
N PHE A 297 -15.67 4.55 15.74
CA PHE A 297 -14.88 3.51 15.07
C PHE A 297 -15.69 2.77 14.00
N SER A 298 -16.94 2.40 14.35
CA SER A 298 -17.84 1.71 13.43
C SER A 298 -18.40 2.65 12.35
N THR A 299 -18.75 3.88 12.72
CA THR A 299 -19.23 4.92 11.81
C THR A 299 -18.20 5.24 10.74
N LYS A 300 -16.94 5.50 11.14
CA LYS A 300 -15.82 5.78 10.23
C LYS A 300 -15.64 4.64 9.21
N ARG A 301 -15.64 3.38 9.66
CA ARG A 301 -15.52 2.24 8.74
C ARG A 301 -16.69 2.12 7.76
N ASN A 302 -17.91 2.42 8.20
CA ASN A 302 -19.09 2.42 7.33
C ASN A 302 -19.02 3.53 6.28
N GLU A 303 -18.57 4.73 6.66
CA GLU A 303 -18.34 5.82 5.72
C GLU A 303 -17.25 5.49 4.70
N GLN A 304 -16.15 4.88 5.16
CA GLN A 304 -15.12 4.36 4.26
C GLN A 304 -15.72 3.33 3.29
N ASN A 305 -16.52 2.36 3.77
CA ASN A 305 -17.17 1.39 2.90
C ASN A 305 -18.06 2.07 1.83
N LYS A 306 -18.85 3.08 2.21
CA LYS A 306 -19.65 3.87 1.26
C LYS A 306 -18.77 4.59 0.24
N PHE A 307 -17.71 5.25 0.70
CA PHE A 307 -16.75 5.92 -0.16
C PHE A 307 -16.15 4.96 -1.19
N TRP A 308 -15.75 3.77 -0.76
CA TRP A 308 -15.14 2.76 -1.62
C TRP A 308 -16.13 2.15 -2.62
N LEU A 309 -17.38 1.94 -2.22
CA LEU A 309 -18.44 1.53 -3.15
C LEU A 309 -18.58 2.54 -4.30
N LEU A 310 -18.77 3.82 -3.97
CA LEU A 310 -18.92 4.89 -4.96
C LEU A 310 -17.66 5.05 -5.82
N SER A 311 -16.47 4.98 -5.21
CA SER A 311 -15.19 5.04 -5.93
C SER A 311 -15.04 3.89 -6.92
N THR A 312 -15.41 2.67 -6.53
CA THR A 312 -15.36 1.49 -7.40
C THR A 312 -16.36 1.62 -8.56
N ILE A 313 -17.59 2.09 -8.30
CA ILE A 313 -18.58 2.36 -9.37
C ILE A 313 -17.99 3.34 -10.38
N ASN A 314 -17.46 4.47 -9.93
CA ASN A 314 -16.87 5.48 -10.81
C ASN A 314 -15.69 4.93 -11.62
N GLN A 315 -14.83 4.13 -10.99
CA GLN A 315 -13.70 3.50 -11.67
C GLN A 315 -14.17 2.47 -12.72
N GLN A 316 -15.18 1.66 -12.42
CA GLN A 316 -15.74 0.71 -13.38
C GLN A 316 -16.43 1.40 -14.55
N LEU A 317 -17.23 2.45 -14.30
CA LEU A 317 -17.84 3.27 -15.34
C LEU A 317 -16.76 3.86 -16.27
N LYS A 318 -15.71 4.44 -15.70
CA LYS A 318 -14.56 4.97 -16.44
C LYS A 318 -13.88 3.89 -17.29
N ASN A 319 -13.59 2.72 -16.69
CA ASN A 319 -12.94 1.62 -17.39
C ASN A 319 -13.81 1.08 -18.53
N ASN A 320 -15.10 0.89 -18.29
CA ASN A 320 -16.06 0.43 -19.30
C ASN A 320 -16.13 1.43 -20.46
N PHE A 321 -16.25 2.72 -20.15
CA PHE A 321 -16.27 3.80 -21.14
C PHE A 321 -15.03 3.79 -22.04
N TYR A 322 -13.83 3.88 -21.46
CA TYR A 322 -12.59 3.92 -22.25
C TYR A 322 -12.24 2.60 -22.93
N ASN A 323 -12.85 1.47 -22.53
CA ASN A 323 -12.66 0.18 -23.18
C ASN A 323 -13.59 -0.08 -24.37
N LYS A 324 -14.68 0.69 -24.53
CA LYS A 324 -15.54 0.61 -25.71
C LYS A 324 -14.73 0.92 -26.98
N LYS A 325 -14.81 0.06 -27.99
CA LYS A 325 -14.10 0.25 -29.28
C LYS A 325 -14.49 1.58 -29.96
N ALA A 326 -15.78 1.92 -29.96
CA ALA A 326 -16.29 3.18 -30.53
C ALA A 326 -15.66 4.41 -29.85
N VAL A 327 -15.61 4.42 -28.51
CA VAL A 327 -15.01 5.50 -27.72
C VAL A 327 -13.50 5.60 -27.99
N LYS A 328 -12.77 4.48 -28.07
CA LYS A 328 -11.33 4.51 -28.39
C LYS A 328 -11.04 5.17 -29.73
N THR A 329 -11.81 4.82 -30.76
CA THR A 329 -11.66 5.42 -32.10
C THR A 329 -12.02 6.90 -32.09
N ALA A 330 -13.20 7.25 -31.58
CA ALA A 330 -13.67 8.64 -31.53
C ALA A 330 -12.76 9.54 -30.68
N LEU A 331 -12.21 9.03 -29.58
CA LEU A 331 -11.28 9.78 -28.71
C LEU A 331 -10.02 10.20 -29.47
N GLN A 332 -9.44 9.32 -30.29
CA GLN A 332 -8.27 9.66 -31.10
C GLN A 332 -8.58 10.75 -32.13
N GLU A 333 -9.78 10.74 -32.71
CA GLU A 333 -10.22 11.77 -33.65
C GLU A 333 -10.45 13.11 -32.96
N GLU A 334 -11.11 13.12 -31.80
CA GLU A 334 -11.36 14.35 -31.04
C GLU A 334 -10.06 14.95 -30.48
N ILE A 335 -9.08 14.14 -30.07
CA ILE A 335 -7.74 14.63 -29.67
C ILE A 335 -7.08 15.38 -30.84
N LYS A 336 -7.10 14.81 -32.05
CA LYS A 336 -6.57 15.50 -33.25
C LYS A 336 -7.32 16.79 -33.55
N LYS A 337 -8.64 16.84 -33.36
CA LYS A 337 -9.42 18.08 -33.54
C LYS A 337 -9.02 19.12 -32.50
N LEU A 338 -8.76 18.72 -31.26
CA LEU A 338 -8.39 19.60 -30.16
C LEU A 338 -6.99 20.20 -30.37
N GLU A 339 -6.02 19.39 -30.78
CA GLU A 339 -4.66 19.85 -31.14
C GLU A 339 -4.66 20.86 -32.30
N ASN A 340 -5.62 20.72 -33.22
CA ASN A 340 -5.79 21.63 -34.37
C ASN A 340 -6.75 22.81 -34.09
N GLY A 341 -7.20 23.01 -32.84
CA GLY A 341 -8.12 24.09 -32.48
C GLY A 341 -9.53 23.99 -33.09
N LYS A 342 -9.93 22.80 -33.57
CA LYS A 342 -11.23 22.55 -34.23
C LYS A 342 -12.36 22.15 -33.27
N THR A 343 -12.05 21.94 -31.99
CA THR A 343 -13.01 21.61 -30.93
C THR A 343 -12.48 22.10 -29.58
N THR A 344 -13.33 22.11 -28.55
CA THR A 344 -12.93 22.39 -27.17
C THR A 344 -12.92 21.11 -26.34
N PRO A 345 -12.13 21.04 -25.25
CA PRO A 345 -12.15 19.87 -24.35
C PRO A 345 -13.56 19.48 -23.89
N PHE A 346 -14.40 20.48 -23.57
CA PHE A 346 -15.76 20.25 -23.07
C PHE A 346 -16.72 19.73 -24.15
N SER A 347 -16.65 20.27 -25.37
CA SER A 347 -17.49 19.82 -26.49
C SER A 347 -17.11 18.42 -26.94
N ALA A 348 -15.80 18.15 -27.06
CA ALA A 348 -15.29 16.81 -27.35
C ALA A 348 -15.74 15.79 -26.29
N ALA A 349 -15.62 16.12 -25.00
CA ALA A 349 -16.06 15.25 -23.92
C ALA A 349 -17.56 14.93 -24.00
N LYS A 350 -18.41 15.92 -24.25
CA LYS A 350 -19.87 15.71 -24.39
C LYS A 350 -20.18 14.72 -25.52
N LYS A 351 -19.58 14.90 -26.70
CA LYS A 351 -19.76 13.99 -27.85
C LYS A 351 -19.31 12.57 -27.52
N LEU A 352 -18.18 12.42 -26.85
CA LEU A 352 -17.65 11.10 -26.47
C LEU A 352 -18.56 10.40 -25.46
N LEU A 353 -19.16 11.14 -24.52
CA LEU A 353 -20.08 10.60 -23.50
C LEU A 353 -21.42 10.11 -24.06
N GLU A 354 -21.80 10.53 -25.27
CA GLU A 354 -23.02 10.11 -25.96
C GLU A 354 -22.86 8.74 -26.69
N LEU A 355 -21.67 8.11 -26.65
CA LEU A 355 -21.33 6.79 -27.21
C LEU A 355 -21.35 5.67 -26.16
#